data_AF-A0A1G7TRG5-F1
#
_entry.id   AF-A0A1G7TRG5-F1
#
_cell.length_a   1.000
_cell.length_b   1.000
_cell.length_c   1.000
_cell.angle_alpha   90.00
_cell.angle_beta   90.00
_cell.angle_gamma   90.00
#
_symmetry.space_group_name_H-M   'P 1'
#
loop_
_entity.id
_entity.type
_entity.pdbx_description
1 polymer ?
#
loop_
_entity_poly.entity_id
_entity_poly.type
_entity_poly.pdbx_seq_one_letter_code
_entity_poly.pdbx_strand_id
1 'polypeptide(L)'
;MVQAMRSRRSARRLRRTKVSDVLGFLFRLLLGLAVAMSVGFGASYYALTDGRLFAAVRIGPWAAWPDVGQPLPNPYTRAYLARSGQMQLGYAEGIRFMAQTDDSGAPLLANCTYRVAGFVPGASFWTLEAVDLEGVNIAASPDLMVLHSERIARTGDGAMKINIGPRLAPGNWLPIAGVGEFSIALTFYDALVFSGGNTSIEQMPSIQMEDCA
;
A
#
# COMPACT_ATOMS: atom_id res chain seq x y z
N MET A 1 -71.59 10.02 30.71
CA MET A 1 -70.58 10.87 30.04
C MET A 1 -69.13 10.61 30.52
N VAL A 2 -68.88 10.33 31.80
CA VAL A 2 -67.53 10.11 32.38
C VAL A 2 -66.83 8.81 31.90
N GLN A 3 -67.58 7.75 31.65
CA GLN A 3 -67.06 6.43 31.25
C GLN A 3 -66.45 6.42 29.84
N ALA A 4 -67.02 7.21 28.91
CA ALA A 4 -66.52 7.36 27.54
C ALA A 4 -65.19 8.16 27.47
N MET A 5 -64.99 9.14 28.37
CA MET A 5 -63.74 9.90 28.45
C MET A 5 -62.59 9.08 29.05
N ARG A 6 -62.87 8.18 30.00
CA ARG A 6 -61.87 7.26 30.59
C ARG A 6 -61.36 6.24 29.57
N SER A 7 -62.26 5.68 28.75
CA SER A 7 -61.94 4.77 27.64
C SER A 7 -61.01 5.43 26.59
N ARG A 8 -61.34 6.66 26.14
CA ARG A 8 -60.52 7.40 25.17
C ARG A 8 -59.12 7.77 25.71
N ARG A 9 -58.99 8.05 27.02
CA ARG A 9 -57.69 8.33 27.65
C ARG A 9 -56.81 7.09 27.77
N SER A 10 -57.40 5.92 28.08
CA SER A 10 -56.68 4.64 28.13
C SER A 10 -56.14 4.23 26.76
N ALA A 11 -56.97 4.31 25.72
CA ALA A 11 -56.58 4.01 24.34
C ALA A 11 -55.46 4.94 23.82
N ARG A 12 -55.53 6.25 24.14
CA ARG A 12 -54.44 7.20 23.82
C ARG A 12 -53.15 6.89 24.57
N ARG A 13 -53.21 6.45 25.82
CA ARG A 13 -52.03 6.11 26.64
C ARG A 13 -51.35 4.83 26.15
N LEU A 14 -52.12 3.79 25.84
CA LEU A 14 -51.65 2.54 25.22
C LEU A 14 -51.06 2.76 23.81
N ARG A 15 -51.64 3.66 23.01
CA ARG A 15 -51.10 4.02 21.70
C ARG A 15 -49.79 4.82 21.80
N ARG A 16 -49.63 5.65 22.85
CA ARG A 16 -48.41 6.43 23.10
C ARG A 16 -47.24 5.56 23.55
N THR A 17 -47.48 4.57 24.42
CA THR A 17 -46.46 3.60 24.86
C THR A 17 -46.04 2.68 23.71
N LYS A 18 -46.99 2.18 22.92
CA LYS A 18 -46.67 1.34 21.74
C LYS A 18 -45.85 2.09 20.68
N VAL A 19 -46.08 3.39 20.50
CA VAL A 19 -45.28 4.22 19.58
C VAL A 19 -43.89 4.53 20.14
N SER A 20 -43.73 4.78 21.44
CA SER A 20 -42.41 4.97 22.04
C SER A 20 -41.56 3.69 22.03
N ASP A 21 -42.20 2.53 22.23
CA ASP A 21 -41.51 1.24 22.18
C ASP A 21 -41.04 0.89 20.76
N VAL A 22 -41.89 1.17 19.75
CA VAL A 22 -41.54 1.03 18.33
C VAL A 22 -40.43 2.00 17.95
N LEU A 23 -40.50 3.26 18.39
CA LEU A 23 -39.47 4.26 18.12
C LEU A 23 -38.12 3.89 18.77
N GLY A 24 -38.15 3.39 20.01
CA GLY A 24 -36.95 2.90 20.71
C GLY A 24 -36.38 1.61 20.09
N PHE A 25 -37.22 0.72 19.56
CA PHE A 25 -36.77 -0.43 18.78
C PHE A 25 -36.11 -0.01 17.47
N LEU A 26 -36.76 0.87 16.69
CA LEU A 26 -36.21 1.41 15.44
C LEU A 26 -34.89 2.14 15.66
N PHE A 27 -34.79 2.95 16.73
CA PHE A 27 -33.55 3.64 17.07
C PHE A 27 -32.41 2.67 17.36
N ARG A 28 -32.64 1.62 18.17
CA ARG A 28 -31.63 0.59 18.46
C ARG A 28 -31.24 -0.21 17.22
N LEU A 29 -32.20 -0.51 16.35
CA LEU A 29 -31.94 -1.20 15.08
C LEU A 29 -31.08 -0.34 14.16
N LEU A 30 -31.43 0.94 13.98
CA LEU A 30 -30.65 1.88 13.18
C LEU A 30 -29.25 2.11 13.76
N LEU A 31 -29.13 2.23 15.09
CA LEU A 31 -27.84 2.35 15.74
C LEU A 31 -26.99 1.10 15.52
N GLY A 32 -27.56 -0.09 15.70
CA GLY A 32 -26.87 -1.35 15.44
C GLY A 32 -26.41 -1.48 13.99
N LEU A 33 -27.26 -1.07 13.04
CA LEU A 33 -26.93 -1.09 11.61
C LEU A 33 -25.84 -0.07 11.26
N ALA A 34 -25.90 1.13 11.82
CA ALA A 34 -24.85 2.14 11.67
C ALA A 34 -23.51 1.65 12.22
N VAL A 35 -23.48 1.06 13.42
CA VAL A 35 -22.26 0.49 14.01
C VAL A 35 -21.74 -0.65 13.14
N ALA A 36 -22.59 -1.57 12.70
CA ALA A 36 -22.20 -2.69 11.84
C ALA A 36 -21.60 -2.21 10.51
N MET A 37 -22.21 -1.20 9.88
CA MET A 37 -21.67 -0.59 8.66
C MET A 37 -20.33 0.10 8.94
N SER A 38 -20.24 0.96 9.95
CA SER A 38 -19.00 1.68 10.27
C SER A 38 -17.84 0.73 10.57
N VAL A 39 -18.09 -0.35 11.32
CA VAL A 39 -17.07 -1.37 11.61
C VAL A 39 -16.72 -2.17 10.36
N GLY A 40 -17.71 -2.62 9.60
CA GLY A 40 -17.48 -3.40 8.37
C GLY A 40 -16.69 -2.60 7.33
N PHE A 41 -17.17 -1.41 6.98
CA PHE A 41 -16.49 -0.52 6.04
C PHE A 41 -15.14 -0.04 6.57
N GLY A 42 -15.03 0.28 7.86
CA GLY A 42 -13.78 0.70 8.48
C GLY A 42 -12.71 -0.39 8.43
N ALA A 43 -13.08 -1.64 8.74
CA ALA A 43 -12.18 -2.79 8.64
C ALA A 43 -11.75 -3.05 7.19
N SER A 44 -12.69 -3.03 6.23
CA SER A 44 -12.36 -3.20 4.81
C SER A 44 -11.47 -2.06 4.29
N TYR A 45 -11.72 -0.82 4.71
CA TYR A 45 -10.91 0.34 4.33
C TYR A 45 -9.49 0.23 4.87
N TYR A 46 -9.34 -0.10 6.16
CA TYR A 46 -8.04 -0.31 6.80
C TYR A 46 -7.26 -1.41 6.11
N ALA A 47 -7.92 -2.55 5.88
CA ALA A 47 -7.36 -3.70 5.17
C ALA A 47 -6.79 -3.33 3.79
N LEU A 48 -7.54 -2.56 3.00
CA LEU A 48 -7.13 -2.18 1.65
C LEU A 48 -6.12 -1.02 1.61
N THR A 49 -5.95 -0.26 2.69
CA THR A 49 -5.07 0.92 2.72
C THR A 49 -3.67 0.57 3.19
N ASP A 50 -3.53 -0.34 4.16
CA ASP A 50 -2.20 -0.69 4.69
C ASP A 50 -1.37 -1.45 3.65
N GLY A 51 -1.96 -2.15 2.67
CA GLY A 51 -1.28 -2.84 1.55
C GLY A 51 -0.36 -4.02 1.97
N ARG A 52 0.28 -3.92 3.13
CA ARG A 52 1.17 -4.86 3.81
C ARG A 52 0.49 -6.14 4.25
N LEU A 53 -0.82 -6.08 4.54
CA LEU A 53 -1.62 -7.23 4.98
C LEU A 53 -2.10 -8.12 3.83
N PHE A 54 -2.19 -7.57 2.60
CA PHE A 54 -2.79 -8.26 1.45
C PHE A 54 -1.92 -8.31 0.20
N ALA A 55 -0.71 -7.73 0.23
CA ALA A 55 0.28 -7.96 -0.82
C ALA A 55 0.47 -9.46 -1.01
N ALA A 56 0.36 -9.92 -2.27
CA ALA A 56 0.38 -11.35 -2.55
C ALA A 56 1.77 -11.97 -2.35
N VAL A 57 2.86 -11.17 -2.40
CA VAL A 57 4.22 -11.61 -2.09
C VAL A 57 4.97 -10.57 -1.26
N ARG A 58 5.71 -11.02 -0.24
CA ARG A 58 6.60 -10.19 0.59
C ARG A 58 7.96 -10.86 0.78
N ILE A 59 9.03 -10.11 0.54
CA ILE A 59 10.42 -10.55 0.68
C ILE A 59 11.22 -9.42 1.35
N GLY A 60 11.52 -9.59 2.63
CA GLY A 60 12.09 -8.51 3.44
C GLY A 60 11.19 -7.27 3.44
N PRO A 61 11.72 -6.07 3.15
CA PRO A 61 10.92 -4.84 3.10
C PRO A 61 10.04 -4.74 1.84
N TRP A 62 10.29 -5.57 0.83
CA TRP A 62 9.62 -5.48 -0.48
C TRP A 62 8.30 -6.24 -0.50
N ALA A 63 7.29 -5.61 -1.08
CA ALA A 63 5.96 -6.17 -1.31
C ALA A 63 5.58 -6.02 -2.79
N ALA A 64 4.92 -7.04 -3.36
CA ALA A 64 4.44 -7.02 -4.74
C ALA A 64 3.10 -7.73 -4.91
N TRP A 65 2.45 -7.44 -6.04
CA TRP A 65 1.17 -8.01 -6.46
C TRP A 65 1.35 -8.79 -7.76
N PRO A 66 1.74 -10.08 -7.72
CA PRO A 66 2.03 -10.88 -8.92
C PRO A 66 0.84 -11.11 -9.85
N ASP A 67 -0.40 -10.97 -9.36
CA ASP A 67 -1.60 -11.15 -10.17
C ASP A 67 -1.97 -9.90 -11.00
N VAL A 68 -1.22 -8.81 -10.84
CA VAL A 68 -1.39 -7.61 -11.66
C VAL A 68 -1.11 -7.95 -13.13
N GLY A 69 -1.95 -7.41 -14.02
CA GLY A 69 -1.84 -7.67 -15.47
C GLY A 69 -2.37 -9.04 -15.93
N GLN A 70 -2.80 -9.93 -15.02
CA GLN A 70 -3.45 -11.18 -15.41
C GLN A 70 -4.90 -10.94 -15.89
N PRO A 71 -5.43 -11.79 -16.79
CA PRO A 71 -6.81 -11.67 -17.27
C PRO A 71 -7.87 -11.79 -16.16
N LEU A 72 -7.61 -12.63 -15.15
CA LEU A 72 -8.46 -12.82 -13.96
C LEU A 72 -7.61 -12.62 -12.69
N PRO A 73 -7.31 -11.37 -12.29
CA PRO A 73 -6.59 -11.13 -11.04
C PRO A 73 -7.44 -11.58 -9.85
N ASN A 74 -6.81 -12.04 -8.78
CA ASN A 74 -7.53 -12.35 -7.54
C ASN A 74 -8.32 -11.13 -7.00
N PRO A 75 -9.37 -11.34 -6.18
CA PRO A 75 -10.24 -10.26 -5.71
C PRO A 75 -9.51 -9.12 -4.98
N TYR A 76 -8.43 -9.41 -4.25
CA TYR A 76 -7.66 -8.40 -3.52
C TYR A 76 -6.79 -7.57 -4.46
N THR A 77 -6.14 -8.21 -5.43
CA THR A 77 -5.43 -7.51 -6.51
C THR A 77 -6.40 -6.60 -7.27
N ARG A 78 -7.59 -7.10 -7.64
CA ARG A 78 -8.62 -6.26 -8.29
C ARG A 78 -9.02 -5.05 -7.46
N ALA A 79 -9.21 -5.20 -6.15
CA ALA A 79 -9.54 -4.10 -5.26
C ALA A 79 -8.39 -3.08 -5.15
N TYR A 80 -7.15 -3.56 -5.04
CA TYR A 80 -5.95 -2.73 -5.05
C TYR A 80 -5.82 -1.92 -6.35
N LEU A 81 -6.02 -2.57 -7.51
CA LEU A 81 -6.02 -1.93 -8.82
C LEU A 81 -7.09 -0.82 -8.92
N ALA A 82 -8.32 -1.13 -8.51
CA ALA A 82 -9.42 -0.17 -8.53
C ALA A 82 -9.19 1.03 -7.60
N ARG A 83 -8.48 0.85 -6.48
CA ARG A 83 -8.19 1.91 -5.50
C ARG A 83 -6.97 2.75 -5.87
N SER A 84 -5.90 2.12 -6.33
CA SER A 84 -4.67 2.80 -6.72
C SER A 84 -4.86 3.64 -7.98
N GLY A 85 -5.76 3.24 -8.89
CA GLY A 85 -5.99 3.94 -10.16
C GLY A 85 -4.75 3.98 -11.06
N GLN A 86 -3.71 3.21 -10.72
CA GLN A 86 -2.47 3.16 -11.46
C GLN A 86 -2.67 2.35 -12.74
N MET A 87 -1.96 2.73 -13.80
CA MET A 87 -1.81 1.89 -14.99
C MET A 87 -0.62 0.97 -14.74
N GLN A 88 -0.86 -0.32 -14.52
CA GLN A 88 0.21 -1.27 -14.28
C GLN A 88 0.67 -1.96 -15.56
N LEU A 89 1.87 -2.53 -15.47
CA LEU A 89 2.44 -3.42 -16.48
C LEU A 89 1.56 -4.65 -16.69
N GLY A 90 1.51 -5.14 -17.93
CA GLY A 90 0.92 -6.42 -18.26
C GLY A 90 1.69 -7.58 -17.62
N TYR A 91 1.01 -8.74 -17.47
CA TYR A 91 1.57 -9.90 -16.77
C TYR A 91 2.93 -10.38 -17.32
N ALA A 92 3.15 -10.25 -18.62
CA ALA A 92 4.41 -10.63 -19.29
C ALA A 92 5.38 -9.45 -19.48
N GLU A 93 5.01 -8.23 -19.09
CA GLU A 93 5.85 -7.04 -19.27
C GLU A 93 6.77 -6.83 -18.08
N GLY A 94 6.26 -7.05 -16.86
CA GLY A 94 7.07 -6.86 -15.66
C GLY A 94 6.27 -6.85 -14.35
N ILE A 95 6.96 -6.53 -13.26
CA ILE A 95 6.40 -6.47 -11.91
C ILE A 95 7.02 -5.33 -11.11
N ARG A 96 6.22 -4.67 -10.28
CA ARG A 96 6.65 -3.60 -9.38
C ARG A 96 6.66 -4.09 -7.94
N PHE A 97 7.81 -3.93 -7.28
CA PHE A 97 7.99 -4.10 -5.85
C PHE A 97 7.97 -2.74 -5.16
N MET A 98 7.29 -2.66 -4.03
CA MET A 98 7.19 -1.47 -3.20
C MET A 98 7.78 -1.77 -1.82
N ALA A 99 8.61 -0.88 -1.30
CA ALA A 99 9.09 -0.91 0.07
C ALA A 99 8.71 0.39 0.79
N GLN A 100 7.99 0.26 1.91
CA GLN A 100 7.59 1.37 2.80
C GLN A 100 8.39 1.40 4.10
N THR A 101 9.15 0.34 4.36
CA THR A 101 10.00 0.20 5.55
C THR A 101 11.39 -0.21 5.13
N ASP A 102 12.36 0.03 6.01
CA ASP A 102 13.69 -0.59 5.91
C ASP A 102 13.67 -2.06 6.37
N ASP A 103 14.83 -2.71 6.35
CA ASP A 103 15.00 -4.11 6.79
C ASP A 103 14.72 -4.30 8.29
N SER A 104 14.82 -3.25 9.11
CA SER A 104 14.49 -3.28 10.53
C SER A 104 12.98 -3.18 10.79
N GLY A 105 12.21 -2.85 9.76
CA GLY A 105 10.77 -2.63 9.83
C GLY A 105 10.38 -1.19 10.18
N ALA A 106 11.34 -0.26 10.26
CA ALA A 106 11.06 1.15 10.48
C ALA A 106 10.54 1.82 9.20
N PRO A 107 9.55 2.73 9.28
CA PRO A 107 9.07 3.48 8.12
C PRO A 107 10.17 4.26 7.41
N LEU A 108 10.12 4.34 6.09
CA LEU A 108 11.03 5.16 5.31
C LEU A 108 10.62 6.64 5.41
N LEU A 109 11.53 7.50 5.85
CA LEU A 109 11.29 8.92 6.08
C LEU A 109 12.13 9.78 5.13
N ALA A 110 11.52 10.77 4.49
CA ALA A 110 12.17 11.59 3.45
C ALA A 110 13.33 12.46 3.98
N ASN A 111 13.44 12.65 5.29
CA ASN A 111 14.57 13.36 5.94
C ASN A 111 15.77 12.46 6.26
N CYS A 112 15.69 11.16 5.98
CA CYS A 112 16.75 10.19 6.23
C CYS A 112 17.43 9.73 4.93
N THR A 113 18.63 9.17 5.08
CA THR A 113 19.39 8.55 4.00
C THR A 113 19.34 7.03 4.15
N TYR A 114 18.97 6.35 3.07
CA TYR A 114 18.88 4.91 2.98
C TYR A 114 19.85 4.36 1.96
N ARG A 115 20.42 3.20 2.24
CA ARG A 115 21.21 2.41 1.31
C ARG A 115 20.41 1.22 0.84
N VAL A 116 20.23 1.12 -0.47
CA VAL A 116 19.69 -0.05 -1.15
C VAL A 116 20.84 -0.84 -1.76
N ALA A 117 21.05 -2.08 -1.34
CA ALA A 117 22.20 -2.87 -1.77
C ALA A 117 21.88 -4.35 -2.01
N GLY A 118 22.54 -4.95 -2.99
CA GLY A 118 22.41 -6.38 -3.29
C GLY A 118 22.16 -6.68 -4.76
N PHE A 119 21.69 -7.88 -5.05
CA PHE A 119 21.36 -8.32 -6.40
C PHE A 119 19.88 -8.10 -6.70
N VAL A 120 19.60 -7.86 -7.99
CA VAL A 120 18.23 -7.83 -8.51
C VAL A 120 18.00 -9.16 -9.24
N PRO A 121 17.10 -10.04 -8.75
CA PRO A 121 16.93 -11.37 -9.33
C PRO A 121 16.06 -11.34 -10.58
N GLY A 122 16.42 -12.15 -11.58
CA GLY A 122 15.54 -12.61 -12.66
C GLY A 122 14.88 -11.55 -13.53
N ALA A 123 15.50 -10.38 -13.70
CA ALA A 123 15.01 -9.30 -14.57
C ALA A 123 16.08 -8.85 -15.57
N SER A 124 15.71 -8.69 -16.85
CA SER A 124 16.60 -8.17 -17.90
C SER A 124 16.90 -6.68 -17.71
N PHE A 125 15.92 -5.91 -17.23
CA PHE A 125 16.05 -4.48 -16.94
C PHE A 125 15.26 -4.12 -15.69
N TRP A 126 15.70 -3.09 -14.97
CA TRP A 126 14.96 -2.59 -13.81
C TRP A 126 15.10 -1.08 -13.64
N THR A 127 14.10 -0.50 -13.01
CA THR A 127 14.06 0.90 -12.57
C THR A 127 13.85 1.01 -11.07
N LEU A 128 14.41 2.03 -10.45
CA LEU A 128 14.24 2.36 -9.04
C LEU A 128 13.89 3.84 -8.90
N GLU A 129 12.80 4.13 -8.19
CA GLU A 129 12.33 5.48 -7.91
C GLU A 129 11.84 5.61 -6.47
N ALA A 130 11.73 6.84 -5.99
CA ALA A 130 11.13 7.17 -4.71
C ALA A 130 9.82 7.90 -4.95
N VAL A 131 8.76 7.47 -4.27
CA VAL A 131 7.41 8.02 -4.39
C VAL A 131 6.80 8.30 -3.02
N ASP A 132 5.88 9.24 -2.91
CA ASP A 132 5.06 9.41 -1.71
C ASP A 132 4.03 8.27 -1.56
N LEU A 133 3.17 8.35 -0.53
CA LEU A 133 2.16 7.33 -0.26
C LEU A 133 1.04 7.32 -1.32
N GLU A 134 0.87 8.42 -2.05
CA GLU A 134 -0.04 8.58 -3.18
C GLU A 134 0.57 8.07 -4.50
N GLY A 135 1.87 7.76 -4.51
CA GLY A 135 2.61 7.25 -5.67
C GLY A 135 3.19 8.33 -6.59
N VAL A 136 3.24 9.59 -6.14
CA VAL A 136 3.88 10.70 -6.86
C VAL A 136 5.38 10.64 -6.63
N ASN A 137 6.16 10.80 -7.69
CA ASN A 137 7.64 10.79 -7.60
C ASN A 137 8.14 11.98 -6.77
N ILE A 138 9.03 11.71 -5.81
CA ILE A 138 9.57 12.69 -4.85
C ILE A 138 11.06 13.00 -5.08
N ALA A 139 11.59 12.68 -6.27
CA ALA A 139 12.98 13.01 -6.58
C ALA A 139 13.21 14.52 -6.53
N ALA A 140 14.31 14.94 -5.93
CA ALA A 140 14.65 16.36 -5.80
C ALA A 140 15.16 16.99 -7.11
N SER A 141 15.43 16.17 -8.13
CA SER A 141 15.94 16.63 -9.43
C SER A 141 15.12 15.99 -10.56
N PRO A 142 14.63 16.80 -11.53
CA PRO A 142 13.91 16.29 -12.69
C PRO A 142 14.80 15.44 -13.63
N ASP A 143 16.12 15.62 -13.57
CA ASP A 143 17.06 14.82 -14.37
C ASP A 143 17.35 13.45 -13.75
N LEU A 144 17.00 13.26 -12.46
CA LEU A 144 17.28 12.06 -11.68
C LEU A 144 16.00 11.54 -11.00
N MET A 145 14.87 11.52 -11.73
CA MET A 145 13.61 11.01 -11.19
C MET A 145 13.62 9.49 -10.96
N VAL A 146 14.37 8.77 -11.78
CA VAL A 146 14.40 7.32 -11.82
C VAL A 146 15.84 6.86 -12.10
N LEU A 147 16.34 5.92 -11.30
CA LEU A 147 17.56 5.17 -11.62
C LEU A 147 17.20 3.93 -12.42
N HIS A 148 18.07 3.50 -13.31
CA HIS A 148 17.87 2.27 -14.07
C HIS A 148 19.15 1.45 -14.22
N SER A 149 18.98 0.15 -14.45
CA SER A 149 20.04 -0.87 -14.35
C SER A 149 21.27 -0.63 -15.22
N GLU A 150 21.13 0.11 -16.32
CA GLU A 150 22.20 0.42 -17.29
C GLU A 150 23.02 1.67 -16.94
N ARG A 151 22.50 2.56 -16.07
CA ARG A 151 23.16 3.82 -15.71
C ARG A 151 23.77 3.83 -14.31
N ILE A 152 23.80 2.67 -13.65
CA ILE A 152 24.41 2.56 -12.33
C ILE A 152 25.84 2.01 -12.39
N ALA A 153 26.71 2.53 -11.53
CA ALA A 153 27.97 1.91 -11.22
C ALA A 153 27.75 0.69 -10.32
N ARG A 154 28.20 -0.49 -10.74
CA ARG A 154 28.10 -1.73 -9.95
C ARG A 154 29.32 -1.92 -9.07
N THR A 155 29.14 -2.64 -7.97
CA THR A 155 30.24 -3.12 -7.14
C THR A 155 31.05 -4.20 -7.87
N GLY A 156 32.23 -4.56 -7.36
CA GLY A 156 33.13 -5.50 -8.04
C GLY A 156 32.57 -6.91 -8.24
N ASP A 157 31.57 -7.28 -7.44
CA ASP A 157 30.79 -8.53 -7.52
C ASP A 157 29.52 -8.39 -8.39
N GLY A 158 29.28 -7.22 -8.99
CA GLY A 158 28.12 -6.95 -9.86
C GLY A 158 26.84 -6.54 -9.14
N ALA A 159 26.83 -6.47 -7.80
CA ALA A 159 25.70 -5.99 -7.04
C ALA A 159 25.44 -4.49 -7.27
N MET A 160 24.22 -4.04 -6.99
CA MET A 160 23.92 -2.62 -6.92
C MET A 160 24.15 -2.09 -5.50
N LYS A 161 24.56 -0.82 -5.42
CA LYS A 161 24.62 -0.05 -4.18
C LYS A 161 24.15 1.36 -4.50
N ILE A 162 22.99 1.73 -3.99
CA ILE A 162 22.30 3.00 -4.26
C ILE A 162 22.05 3.69 -2.93
N ASN A 163 22.42 4.96 -2.84
CA ASN A 163 22.03 5.80 -1.72
C ASN A 163 20.81 6.63 -2.13
N ILE A 164 19.80 6.69 -1.27
CA ILE A 164 18.55 7.43 -1.49
C ILE A 164 18.41 8.38 -0.31
N GLY A 165 18.32 9.68 -0.56
CA GLY A 165 18.19 10.64 0.54
C GLY A 165 18.37 12.09 0.10
N PRO A 166 18.09 13.04 0.99
CA PRO A 166 18.18 14.47 0.69
C PRO A 166 19.63 14.98 0.66
N ARG A 167 20.57 14.24 1.25
CA ARG A 167 22.00 14.59 1.29
C ARG A 167 22.76 13.91 0.15
N LEU A 168 23.69 14.66 -0.44
CA LEU A 168 24.60 14.17 -1.47
C LEU A 168 25.35 12.93 -0.98
N ALA A 169 25.36 11.88 -1.80
CA ALA A 169 26.05 10.63 -1.51
C ALA A 169 26.94 10.20 -2.69
N PRO A 170 28.05 9.50 -2.44
CA PRO A 170 28.94 9.04 -3.49
C PRO A 170 28.33 7.87 -4.30
N GLY A 171 28.77 7.74 -5.55
CA GLY A 171 28.36 6.66 -6.45
C GLY A 171 26.94 6.86 -6.97
N ASN A 172 26.12 5.80 -6.95
CA ASN A 172 24.72 5.90 -7.34
C ASN A 172 23.94 6.61 -6.23
N TRP A 173 23.37 7.76 -6.56
CA TRP A 173 22.57 8.54 -5.64
C TRP A 173 21.25 8.93 -6.30
N LEU A 174 20.15 8.62 -5.62
CA LEU A 174 18.82 9.11 -5.95
C LEU A 174 18.47 10.26 -5.00
N PRO A 175 18.55 11.52 -5.46
CA PRO A 175 18.22 12.67 -4.62
C PRO A 175 16.71 12.72 -4.40
N ILE A 176 16.26 12.81 -3.15
CA ILE A 176 14.83 12.96 -2.80
C ILE A 176 14.59 14.26 -2.05
N ALA A 177 13.40 14.81 -2.19
CA ALA A 177 12.94 15.99 -1.47
C ALA A 177 11.53 15.76 -0.94
N GLY A 178 11.24 16.32 0.24
CA GLY A 178 9.94 16.19 0.87
C GLY A 178 10.05 16.01 2.37
N VAL A 179 8.90 15.76 2.99
CA VAL A 179 8.76 15.48 4.42
C VAL A 179 7.78 14.33 4.60
N GLY A 180 7.92 13.59 5.69
CA GLY A 180 7.05 12.46 6.00
C GLY A 180 7.52 11.13 5.40
N GLU A 181 6.59 10.18 5.35
CA GLU A 181 6.84 8.83 4.87
C GLU A 181 6.87 8.77 3.34
N PHE A 182 7.69 7.86 2.80
CA PHE A 182 7.75 7.59 1.38
C PHE A 182 7.90 6.10 1.10
N SER A 183 7.80 5.73 -0.16
CA SER A 183 8.04 4.36 -0.63
C SER A 183 9.13 4.34 -1.68
N ILE A 184 9.93 3.29 -1.68
CA ILE A 184 10.84 2.97 -2.78
C ILE A 184 10.11 1.99 -3.71
N ALA A 185 10.03 2.34 -4.98
CA ALA A 185 9.49 1.47 -6.02
C ALA A 185 10.62 0.90 -6.86
N LEU A 186 10.71 -0.43 -6.93
CA LEU A 186 11.65 -1.16 -7.75
C LEU A 186 10.86 -1.97 -8.78
N THR A 187 10.97 -1.61 -10.05
CA THR A 187 10.22 -2.24 -11.13
C THR A 187 11.13 -3.10 -11.98
N PHE A 188 10.75 -4.36 -12.16
CA PHE A 188 11.43 -5.32 -13.01
C PHE A 188 10.69 -5.42 -14.34
N TYR A 189 11.44 -5.39 -15.43
CA TYR A 189 10.95 -5.56 -16.79
C TYR A 189 11.49 -6.86 -17.35
N ASP A 190 10.66 -7.57 -18.13
CA ASP A 190 10.98 -8.90 -18.64
C ASP A 190 11.42 -9.82 -17.49
N ALA A 191 10.57 -9.88 -16.47
CA ALA A 191 10.86 -10.57 -15.22
C ALA A 191 10.47 -12.06 -15.34
N LEU A 192 11.46 -12.93 -15.55
CA LEU A 192 11.28 -14.40 -15.47
C LEU A 192 10.98 -14.89 -14.05
N VAL A 193 11.10 -13.99 -13.07
CA VAL A 193 10.87 -14.20 -11.64
C VAL A 193 9.56 -14.95 -11.34
N PHE A 194 8.52 -14.79 -12.16
CA PHE A 194 7.21 -15.43 -11.98
C PHE A 194 6.84 -16.43 -13.09
N SER A 195 7.73 -16.69 -14.07
CA SER A 195 7.43 -17.55 -15.23
C SER A 195 7.57 -19.06 -14.94
N GLY A 196 7.47 -19.48 -13.67
CA GLY A 196 7.57 -20.89 -13.27
C GLY A 196 8.98 -21.50 -13.37
N GLY A 197 10.00 -20.70 -13.69
CA GLY A 197 11.40 -21.08 -13.57
C GLY A 197 11.81 -21.14 -12.10
N ASN A 198 12.81 -21.97 -11.78
CA ASN A 198 13.34 -22.19 -10.42
C ASN A 198 14.09 -20.97 -9.84
N THR A 199 13.66 -19.75 -10.18
CA THR A 199 14.12 -18.48 -9.60
C THR A 199 13.34 -18.26 -8.31
N SER A 200 13.87 -18.78 -7.21
CA SER A 200 13.41 -18.35 -5.90
C SER A 200 13.72 -16.86 -5.77
N ILE A 201 12.72 -16.03 -5.50
CA ILE A 201 12.89 -14.60 -5.15
C ILE A 201 13.43 -14.51 -3.72
N GLU A 202 14.43 -15.31 -3.39
CA GLU A 202 14.97 -15.43 -2.04
C GLU A 202 15.92 -14.29 -1.70
N GLN A 203 16.38 -13.53 -2.71
CA GLN A 203 17.36 -12.46 -2.56
C GLN A 203 16.90 -11.19 -3.26
N MET A 204 16.12 -10.38 -2.54
CA MET A 204 15.88 -8.99 -2.89
C MET A 204 16.96 -8.09 -2.27
N PRO A 205 17.26 -6.91 -2.84
CA PRO A 205 18.20 -5.99 -2.24
C PRO A 205 17.76 -5.54 -0.85
N SER A 206 18.70 -5.40 0.08
CA SER A 206 18.44 -4.85 1.42
C SER A 206 18.15 -3.36 1.35
N ILE A 207 17.40 -2.85 2.33
CA ILE A 207 17.21 -1.42 2.56
C ILE A 207 17.64 -1.11 3.99
N GLN A 208 18.70 -0.33 4.15
CA GLN A 208 19.26 0.02 5.45
C GLN A 208 19.25 1.53 5.63
N MET A 209 18.74 2.01 6.77
CA MET A 209 18.90 3.40 7.17
C MET A 209 20.37 3.65 7.54
N GLU A 210 20.98 4.67 6.96
CA GLU A 210 22.35 5.05 7.26
C GLU A 210 22.39 6.17 8.29
N ASP A 211 21.62 7.24 8.08
CA ASP A 211 21.63 8.41 8.94
C ASP A 211 20.41 9.33 8.67
N CYS A 212 20.02 10.13 9.65
CA CYS A 212 18.91 11.10 9.54
C CYS A 212 19.40 12.52 9.86
N ALA A 213 18.75 13.52 9.25
CA ALA A 213 18.99 14.92 9.56
C ALA A 213 18.33 15.35 10.89
#